data_AF-A0A257JGQ6-F1
#
_entry.id   AF-A0A257JGQ6-F1
#
_cell.length_a   1.000
_cell.length_b   1.000
_cell.length_c   1.000
_cell.angle_alpha   90.00
_cell.angle_beta   90.00
_cell.angle_gamma   90.00
#
_symmetry.space_group_name_H-M   'P 1'
#
loop_
_entity.id
_entity.type
_entity.pdbx_description
1 polymer ?
#
loop_
_entity_poly.entity_id
_entity_poly.type
_entity_poly.pdbx_seq_one_letter_code
_entity_poly.pdbx_strand_id
1 'polypeptide(L)'
;MVVGGGHAGTEAALAAARMGCTTLLLSHNIETLGQMSCNPSIGGIGKGHLVKEVDALGGAMAAATDESGIQFRILNGSKGPAVRATRAQADRILYKAAIRQRLENQPNLWLFQQAVDDLMVESDGQGERVVGAVTQSGIRFRGRTVVLTAGTFLNGRVHIGLQNHSAGRAGDPPAITLSERLKDLKLPQGRLKTGTPPRIDGRSIDFSQLTEQPGDLDPVPVFSFLGDAAQHPRQVPCWITHTTAQTHAIIRSGFDRSPMFTGVIEGVG
;
A
#
# COMPACT_ATOMS: atom_id res chain seq x y z
N MET A 1 10.77 16.66 0.76
CA MET A 1 9.87 16.21 1.84
C MET A 1 8.86 15.26 1.25
N VAL A 2 8.53 14.19 1.96
CA VAL A 2 7.53 13.20 1.57
C VAL A 2 6.44 13.16 2.63
N VAL A 3 5.18 13.17 2.22
CA VAL A 3 4.01 13.12 3.10
C VAL A 3 3.26 11.82 2.86
N GLY A 4 3.14 11.01 3.91
CA GLY A 4 2.57 9.67 3.87
C GLY A 4 3.66 8.58 3.79
N GLY A 5 3.64 7.64 4.73
CA GLY A 5 4.60 6.53 4.80
C GLY A 5 4.09 5.21 4.19
N GLY A 6 3.19 5.27 3.21
CA GLY A 6 2.75 4.10 2.45
C GLY A 6 3.78 3.67 1.40
N HIS A 7 3.46 2.63 0.62
CA HIS A 7 4.37 2.06 -0.39
C HIS A 7 5.03 3.10 -1.31
N ALA A 8 4.25 4.04 -1.87
CA ALA A 8 4.79 5.10 -2.72
C ALA A 8 5.69 6.08 -1.94
N GLY A 9 5.29 6.44 -0.72
CA GLY A 9 6.06 7.35 0.13
C GLY A 9 7.37 6.75 0.60
N THR A 10 7.39 5.44 0.89
CA THR A 10 8.61 4.69 1.18
C THR A 10 9.61 4.80 0.04
N GLU A 11 9.22 4.44 -1.18
CA GLU A 11 10.14 4.47 -2.33
C GLU A 11 10.59 5.91 -2.65
N ALA A 12 9.67 6.89 -2.59
CA ALA A 12 10.01 8.29 -2.82
C ALA A 12 11.01 8.84 -1.79
N ALA A 13 10.82 8.50 -0.51
CA ALA A 13 11.70 8.95 0.57
C ALA A 13 13.09 8.30 0.48
N LEU A 14 13.13 6.99 0.24
CA LEU A 14 14.39 6.27 0.05
C LEU A 14 15.14 6.75 -1.18
N ALA A 15 14.47 6.93 -2.32
CA ALA A 15 15.09 7.41 -3.55
C ALA A 15 15.71 8.80 -3.35
N ALA A 16 14.95 9.76 -2.81
CA ALA A 16 15.46 11.11 -2.56
C ALA A 16 16.66 11.11 -1.60
N ALA A 17 16.58 10.35 -0.50
CA ALA A 17 17.65 10.27 0.49
C ALA A 17 18.93 9.61 -0.08
N ARG A 18 18.78 8.55 -0.89
CA ARG A 18 19.89 7.86 -1.58
C ARG A 18 20.56 8.71 -2.66
N MET A 19 19.80 9.62 -3.27
CA MET A 19 20.36 10.65 -4.16
C MET A 19 21.09 11.78 -3.42
N GLY A 20 21.23 11.70 -2.09
CA GLY A 20 21.93 12.69 -1.27
C GLY A 20 21.06 13.88 -0.84
N CYS A 21 19.75 13.85 -1.09
CA CYS A 21 18.87 14.92 -0.64
C CYS A 21 18.53 14.77 0.85
N THR A 22 18.65 15.86 1.61
CA THR A 22 18.12 15.95 2.97
C THR A 22 16.59 15.78 2.95
N THR A 23 16.09 14.62 3.38
CA THR A 23 14.71 14.20 3.15
C THR A 23 13.97 13.98 4.46
N LEU A 24 12.85 14.69 4.65
CA LEU A 24 11.92 14.44 5.75
C LEU A 24 10.74 13.60 5.25
N LEU A 25 10.44 12.49 5.92
CA LEU A 25 9.21 11.69 5.75
C LEU A 25 8.27 11.96 6.92
N LEU A 26 7.13 12.60 6.61
CA LEU A 26 6.03 12.85 7.54
C LEU A 26 5.00 11.72 7.42
N SER A 27 4.64 11.10 8.55
CA SER A 27 3.62 10.07 8.60
C SER A 27 2.74 10.24 9.83
N HIS A 28 1.45 9.91 9.74
CA HIS A 28 0.53 9.93 10.88
C HIS A 28 0.98 8.97 11.98
N ASN A 29 1.52 7.81 11.57
CA ASN A 29 1.94 6.76 12.48
C ASN A 29 3.15 6.01 11.89
N ILE A 30 4.28 6.05 12.59
CA ILE A 30 5.52 5.34 12.19
C ILE A 30 5.34 3.82 12.30
N GLU A 31 4.45 3.34 13.17
CA GLU A 31 4.14 1.92 13.30
C GLU A 31 3.40 1.33 12.09
N THR A 32 2.98 2.17 11.15
CA THR A 32 2.24 1.78 9.92
C THR A 32 3.07 1.92 8.65
N LEU A 33 4.36 2.26 8.75
CA LEU A 33 5.27 2.30 7.60
C LEU A 33 5.34 0.94 6.90
N GLY A 34 5.07 0.92 5.59
CA GLY A 34 5.04 -0.34 4.83
C GLY A 34 3.82 -1.23 5.10
N GLN A 35 2.78 -0.75 5.78
CA GLN A 35 1.60 -1.56 6.07
C GLN A 35 0.85 -1.97 4.79
N MET A 36 0.68 -3.29 4.60
CA MET A 36 -0.20 -3.86 3.59
C MET A 36 -1.65 -3.83 4.07
N SER A 37 -2.49 -2.95 3.53
CA SER A 37 -3.89 -2.81 3.96
C SER A 37 -4.82 -3.85 3.30
N CYS A 38 -4.58 -4.19 2.03
CA CYS A 38 -5.47 -5.06 1.24
C CYS A 38 -4.99 -6.52 1.22
N ASN A 39 -4.40 -7.00 0.12
CA ASN A 39 -3.92 -8.38 -0.01
C ASN A 39 -2.54 -8.53 0.65
N PRO A 40 -2.25 -9.59 1.42
CA PRO A 40 -0.89 -9.84 1.92
C PRO A 40 -0.01 -10.45 0.82
N SER A 41 0.12 -9.75 -0.31
CA SER A 41 0.87 -10.27 -1.45
C SER A 41 1.50 -9.17 -2.31
N ILE A 42 2.67 -9.45 -2.86
CA ILE A 42 3.39 -8.59 -3.80
C ILE A 42 3.52 -9.28 -5.16
N GLY A 43 3.45 -8.48 -6.23
CA GLY A 43 3.53 -8.94 -7.61
C GLY A 43 2.26 -9.59 -8.15
N GLY A 44 2.43 -10.59 -9.02
CA GLY A 44 1.40 -11.11 -9.92
C GLY A 44 1.54 -10.57 -11.34
N ILE A 45 0.60 -10.90 -12.23
CA ILE A 45 0.66 -10.46 -13.63
C ILE A 45 0.69 -8.92 -13.70
N GLY A 46 1.60 -8.38 -14.50
CA GLY A 46 1.91 -6.94 -14.57
C GLY A 46 2.67 -6.42 -13.35
N LYS A 47 2.11 -6.59 -12.14
CA LYS A 47 2.70 -6.10 -10.89
C LYS A 47 4.08 -6.66 -10.59
N GLY A 48 4.32 -7.94 -10.89
CA GLY A 48 5.61 -8.59 -10.66
C GLY A 48 6.73 -8.00 -11.51
N HIS A 49 6.41 -7.54 -12.73
CA HIS A 49 7.36 -6.83 -13.59
C HIS A 49 7.70 -5.47 -12.97
N LEU A 50 6.69 -4.70 -12.55
CA LEU A 50 6.89 -3.41 -11.90
C LEU A 50 7.73 -3.51 -10.62
N VAL A 51 7.55 -4.57 -9.82
CA VAL A 51 8.38 -4.80 -8.63
C VAL A 51 9.85 -4.99 -9.01
N LYS A 52 10.13 -5.77 -10.08
CA LYS A 52 11.50 -5.96 -10.57
C LYS A 52 12.08 -4.69 -11.20
N GLU A 53 11.28 -3.89 -11.87
CA GLU A 53 11.73 -2.58 -12.39
C GLU A 53 12.08 -1.61 -11.25
N VAL A 54 11.26 -1.56 -10.21
CA VAL A 54 11.55 -0.78 -9.00
C VAL A 54 12.83 -1.27 -8.33
N ASP A 55 13.06 -2.58 -8.25
CA ASP A 55 14.29 -3.16 -7.73
C ASP A 55 15.53 -2.79 -8.55
N ALA A 56 15.44 -2.88 -9.88
CA ALA A 56 16.52 -2.48 -10.79
C ALA A 56 16.90 -0.99 -10.64
N LEU A 57 15.94 -0.15 -10.25
CA LEU A 57 16.17 1.27 -9.92
C LEU A 57 16.66 1.49 -8.49
N GLY A 58 16.90 0.43 -7.73
CA GLY A 58 17.39 0.48 -6.36
C GLY A 58 16.30 0.77 -5.33
N GLY A 59 15.04 0.40 -5.60
CA GLY A 59 13.93 0.49 -4.65
C GLY A 59 14.02 -0.54 -3.51
N ALA A 60 13.07 -0.51 -2.58
CA ALA A 60 13.05 -1.39 -1.40
C ALA A 60 12.03 -2.54 -1.48
N MET A 61 10.98 -2.40 -2.30
CA MET A 61 9.84 -3.32 -2.34
C MET A 61 10.24 -4.78 -2.59
N ALA A 62 11.14 -5.04 -3.53
CA ALA A 62 11.56 -6.40 -3.86
C ALA A 62 12.34 -7.06 -2.72
N ALA A 63 13.39 -6.39 -2.21
CA ALA A 63 14.17 -6.92 -1.09
C ALA A 63 13.33 -7.11 0.18
N ALA A 64 12.42 -6.17 0.49
CA ALA A 64 11.49 -6.34 1.61
C ALA A 64 10.51 -7.51 1.39
N THR A 65 10.15 -7.81 0.14
CA THR A 65 9.35 -9.00 -0.20
C THR A 65 10.16 -10.28 0.00
N ASP A 66 11.45 -10.28 -0.37
CA ASP A 66 12.31 -11.45 -0.16
C ASP A 66 12.53 -11.76 1.33
N GLU A 67 12.65 -10.75 2.18
CA GLU A 67 12.79 -10.92 3.64
C GLU A 67 11.49 -11.35 4.36
N SER A 68 10.34 -11.20 3.71
CA SER A 68 9.02 -11.42 4.33
C SER A 68 8.13 -12.42 3.60
N GLY A 69 8.59 -12.94 2.46
CA GLY A 69 7.81 -13.77 1.58
C GLY A 69 7.63 -15.17 2.12
N ILE A 70 6.38 -15.53 2.42
CA ILE A 70 6.00 -16.84 2.97
C ILE A 70 5.47 -17.79 1.88
N GLN A 71 5.37 -17.35 0.63
CA GLN A 71 5.06 -18.23 -0.49
C GLN A 71 5.45 -17.53 -1.78
N PHE A 72 6.34 -18.10 -2.59
CA PHE A 72 6.69 -17.58 -3.91
C PHE A 72 6.20 -18.47 -5.04
N ARG A 73 5.74 -17.87 -6.14
CA ARG A 73 5.29 -18.57 -7.35
C ARG A 73 5.62 -17.79 -8.61
N ILE A 74 5.91 -18.51 -9.70
CA ILE A 74 5.92 -18.00 -11.06
C ILE A 74 4.57 -18.26 -11.72
N LEU A 75 3.80 -17.18 -11.88
CA LEU A 75 2.57 -17.22 -12.66
C LEU A 75 2.90 -17.39 -14.14
N ASN A 76 2.03 -18.10 -14.87
CA ASN A 76 2.24 -18.46 -16.27
C ASN A 76 3.57 -19.21 -16.54
N GLY A 77 4.07 -20.00 -15.59
CA GLY A 77 5.35 -20.72 -15.72
C GLY A 77 5.45 -21.61 -16.97
N SER A 78 4.35 -22.23 -17.41
CA SER A 78 4.28 -23.04 -18.63
C SER A 78 4.28 -22.23 -19.94
N LYS A 79 4.13 -20.90 -19.87
CA LYS A 79 4.15 -20.01 -21.03
C LYS A 79 5.54 -19.40 -21.24
N GLY A 80 5.71 -18.70 -22.35
CA GLY A 80 6.97 -18.04 -22.70
C GLY A 80 7.40 -16.96 -21.67
N PRO A 81 8.70 -16.65 -21.56
CA PRO A 81 9.24 -15.73 -20.53
C PRO A 81 8.56 -14.35 -20.48
N ALA A 82 8.14 -13.81 -21.62
CA ALA A 82 7.52 -12.49 -21.73
C ALA A 82 6.20 -12.32 -20.96
N VAL A 83 5.53 -13.42 -20.58
CA VAL A 83 4.25 -13.39 -19.85
C VAL A 83 4.33 -14.02 -18.47
N ARG A 84 5.53 -14.46 -18.05
CA ARG A 84 5.77 -14.98 -16.70
C ARG A 84 5.81 -13.83 -15.71
N ALA A 85 5.30 -14.04 -14.50
CA ALA A 85 5.44 -13.03 -13.45
C ALA A 85 5.59 -13.66 -12.08
N THR A 86 6.51 -13.12 -11.27
CA THR A 86 6.66 -13.52 -9.88
C THR A 86 5.51 -12.95 -9.04
N ARG A 87 5.00 -13.77 -8.13
CA ARG A 87 4.07 -13.37 -7.08
C ARG A 87 4.51 -13.99 -5.76
N ALA A 88 4.49 -13.19 -4.70
CA ALA A 88 4.71 -13.67 -3.35
C ALA A 88 3.53 -13.37 -2.43
N GLN A 89 3.18 -14.30 -1.55
CA GLN A 89 2.46 -13.96 -0.31
C GLN A 89 3.49 -13.47 0.71
N ALA A 90 3.17 -12.41 1.44
CA ALA A 90 4.07 -11.82 2.42
C ALA A 90 3.46 -11.91 3.82
N ASP A 91 4.29 -12.24 4.81
CA ASP A 91 3.96 -11.96 6.20
C ASP A 91 3.87 -10.44 6.38
N ARG A 92 2.69 -9.95 6.80
CA ARG A 92 2.45 -8.50 6.92
C ARG A 92 3.33 -7.86 7.98
N ILE A 93 3.66 -8.58 9.05
CA ILE A 93 4.47 -8.06 10.14
C ILE A 93 5.92 -7.98 9.69
N LEU A 94 6.44 -9.05 9.08
CA LEU A 94 7.81 -9.06 8.57
C LEU A 94 8.02 -8.03 7.47
N TYR A 95 7.09 -7.90 6.52
CA TYR A 95 7.22 -6.89 5.46
C TYR A 95 7.24 -5.47 6.04
N LYS A 96 6.35 -5.19 6.99
CA LYS A 96 6.29 -3.91 7.69
C LYS A 96 7.60 -3.63 8.44
N ALA A 97 8.15 -4.63 9.11
CA ALA A 97 9.43 -4.53 9.82
C ALA A 97 10.60 -4.26 8.86
N ALA A 98 10.69 -5.01 7.75
CA ALA A 98 11.73 -4.83 6.73
C ALA A 98 11.71 -3.42 6.13
N ILE A 99 10.53 -2.90 5.79
CA ILE A 99 10.38 -1.53 5.27
C ILE A 99 10.76 -0.49 6.33
N ARG A 100 10.27 -0.66 7.57
CA ARG A 100 10.57 0.27 8.66
C ARG A 100 12.07 0.32 8.95
N GLN A 101 12.73 -0.83 9.06
CA GLN A 101 14.18 -0.92 9.29
C GLN A 101 14.95 -0.16 8.19
N ARG A 102 14.54 -0.31 6.93
CA ARG A 102 15.18 0.38 5.79
C ARG A 102 15.00 1.90 5.87
N LEU A 103 13.82 2.37 6.27
CA LEU A 103 13.55 3.80 6.42
C LEU A 103 14.30 4.42 7.60
N GLU A 104 14.30 3.75 8.76
CA GLU A 104 14.95 4.23 9.99
C GLU A 104 16.47 4.30 9.89
N ASN A 105 17.07 3.41 9.08
CA ASN A 105 18.53 3.32 8.92
C ASN A 105 19.06 3.95 7.63
N GLN A 106 18.21 4.66 6.86
CA GLN A 106 18.64 5.32 5.62
C GLN A 106 19.33 6.66 5.94
N PRO A 107 20.61 6.85 5.56
CA PRO A 107 21.26 8.16 5.66
C PRO A 107 20.48 9.23 4.87
N ASN A 108 20.50 10.47 5.38
CA ASN A 108 19.77 11.62 4.85
C ASN A 108 18.24 11.52 4.90
N LEU A 109 17.68 10.55 5.63
CA LEU A 109 16.24 10.42 5.85
C LEU A 109 15.90 10.64 7.33
N TRP A 110 15.01 11.60 7.59
CA TRP A 110 14.42 11.83 8.91
C TRP A 110 12.96 11.39 8.90
N LEU A 111 12.56 10.67 9.93
CA LEU A 111 11.17 10.27 10.15
C LEU A 111 10.56 11.18 11.20
N PHE A 112 9.35 11.68 10.94
CA PHE A 112 8.64 12.50 11.91
C PHE A 112 7.15 12.15 11.94
N GLN A 113 6.67 11.76 13.13
CA GLN A 113 5.30 11.31 13.31
C GLN A 113 4.36 12.49 13.54
N GLN A 114 3.79 13.00 12.45
CA GLN A 114 2.71 13.98 12.48
C GLN A 114 1.86 13.87 11.21
N ALA A 115 0.56 14.09 11.38
CA ALA A 115 -0.34 14.41 10.27
C ALA A 115 0.06 15.75 9.63
N VAL A 116 -0.17 15.88 8.33
CA VAL A 116 0.02 17.13 7.58
C VAL A 116 -1.36 17.70 7.27
N ASP A 117 -1.59 18.95 7.66
CA ASP A 117 -2.86 19.64 7.47
C ASP A 117 -2.81 20.63 6.32
N ASP A 118 -1.64 21.21 6.02
CA ASP A 118 -1.50 22.27 5.02
C ASP A 118 -0.19 22.16 4.22
N LEU A 119 -0.21 22.69 3.00
CA LEU A 119 0.94 22.94 2.16
C LEU A 119 1.20 24.45 2.10
N MET A 120 2.41 24.83 2.50
CA MET A 120 2.85 26.22 2.38
C MET A 120 3.19 26.49 0.91
N VAL A 121 2.54 27.49 0.34
CA VAL A 121 2.73 27.93 -1.05
C VAL A 121 3.07 29.42 -1.03
N GLU A 122 4.15 29.79 -1.69
CA GLU A 122 4.59 31.18 -1.84
C GLU A 122 4.62 31.53 -3.33
N SER A 123 4.32 32.79 -3.67
CA SER A 123 4.53 33.27 -5.03
C SER A 123 5.99 33.67 -5.21
N ASP A 124 6.59 33.23 -6.32
CA ASP A 124 7.96 33.59 -6.70
C ASP A 124 8.01 34.63 -7.84
N GLY A 125 6.88 35.27 -8.12
CA GLY A 125 6.73 36.24 -9.21
C GLY A 125 6.56 35.63 -10.60
N GLN A 126 6.85 34.33 -10.78
CA GLN A 126 6.59 33.58 -12.02
C GLN A 126 5.42 32.60 -11.88
N GLY A 127 5.08 32.24 -10.65
CA GLY A 127 3.89 31.46 -10.33
C GLY A 127 3.74 31.24 -8.83
N GLU A 128 3.00 30.19 -8.50
CA GLU A 128 2.90 29.66 -7.14
C GLU A 128 3.82 28.45 -6.98
N ARG A 129 4.55 28.41 -5.86
CA ARG A 129 5.51 27.35 -5.58
C ARG A 129 5.31 26.81 -4.16
N VAL A 130 5.30 25.49 -4.04
CA VAL A 130 5.33 24.83 -2.72
C VAL A 130 6.68 25.09 -2.04
N VAL A 131 6.63 25.50 -0.77
CA VAL A 131 7.82 25.81 0.05
C VAL A 131 7.87 24.98 1.33
N GLY A 132 6.90 24.09 1.54
CA GLY A 132 6.89 23.17 2.67
C GLY A 132 5.50 22.70 3.07
N ALA A 133 5.39 22.21 4.30
CA ALA A 133 4.14 21.71 4.87
C ALA A 133 3.98 22.14 6.33
N VAL A 134 2.73 22.18 6.78
CA VAL A 134 2.35 22.43 8.18
C VAL A 134 1.72 21.17 8.75
N THR A 135 2.21 20.74 9.90
CA THR A 135 1.63 19.59 10.61
C THR A 135 0.34 19.98 11.31
N GLN A 136 -0.44 18.97 11.72
CA GLN A 136 -1.63 19.16 12.55
C GLN A 136 -1.33 19.87 13.89
N SER A 137 -0.13 19.67 14.44
CA SER A 137 0.35 20.40 15.62
C SER A 137 0.79 21.85 15.35
N GLY A 138 0.70 22.32 14.10
CA GLY A 138 1.11 23.67 13.69
C GLY A 138 2.61 23.83 13.41
N ILE A 139 3.40 22.75 13.46
CA ILE A 139 4.84 22.79 13.17
C ILE A 139 5.02 22.99 11.66
N ARG A 140 5.87 23.96 11.30
CA ARG A 140 6.16 24.31 9.91
C ARG A 140 7.50 23.73 9.51
N PHE A 141 7.50 22.91 8.47
CA PHE A 141 8.72 22.40 7.85
C PHE A 141 8.90 23.02 6.47
N ARG A 142 10.01 23.72 6.25
CA ARG A 142 10.35 24.25 4.92
C ARG A 142 11.09 23.20 4.09
N GLY A 143 10.80 23.16 2.80
CA GLY A 143 11.42 22.23 1.85
C GLY A 143 11.24 22.69 0.41
N ARG A 144 12.18 22.35 -0.46
CA ARG A 144 12.15 22.78 -1.87
C ARG A 144 11.11 22.06 -2.72
N THR A 145 10.75 20.84 -2.29
CA THR A 145 9.87 19.91 -3.01
C THR A 145 9.09 19.08 -1.99
N VAL A 146 7.79 18.88 -2.26
CA VAL A 146 6.90 18.01 -1.49
C VAL A 146 6.37 16.90 -2.40
N VAL A 147 6.52 15.65 -1.97
CA VAL A 147 5.91 14.49 -2.61
C VAL A 147 4.73 14.04 -1.74
N LEU A 148 3.52 14.13 -2.27
CA LEU A 148 2.30 13.78 -1.55
C LEU A 148 1.88 12.33 -1.89
N THR A 149 1.85 11.46 -0.88
CA THR A 149 1.51 10.04 -1.01
C THR A 149 0.43 9.63 -0.01
N ALA A 150 -0.66 10.38 0.00
CA ALA A 150 -1.71 10.29 1.01
C ALA A 150 -2.56 9.01 0.95
N GLY A 151 -2.38 8.14 -0.04
CA GLY A 151 -3.10 6.86 -0.15
C GLY A 151 -4.62 7.04 -0.08
N THR A 152 -5.28 6.27 0.78
CA THR A 152 -6.73 6.31 0.99
C THR A 152 -7.17 7.34 2.06
N PHE A 153 -6.27 8.20 2.54
CA PHE A 153 -6.54 9.06 3.69
C PHE A 153 -7.26 10.37 3.36
N LEU A 154 -7.03 10.95 2.17
CA LEU A 154 -7.64 12.23 1.79
C LEU A 154 -9.16 12.13 1.76
N ASN A 155 -9.82 12.78 2.72
CA ASN A 155 -11.27 12.75 2.90
C ASN A 155 -11.88 11.32 2.81
N GLY A 156 -11.17 10.36 3.39
CA GLY A 156 -11.52 8.94 3.33
C GLY A 156 -12.83 8.62 4.05
N ARG A 157 -13.61 7.70 3.45
CA ARG A 157 -14.85 7.15 4.02
C ARG A 157 -14.87 5.63 3.86
N VAL A 158 -15.23 4.95 4.94
CA VAL A 158 -15.43 3.50 4.98
C VAL A 158 -16.93 3.22 4.95
N HIS A 159 -17.34 2.24 4.15
CA HIS A 159 -18.72 1.81 4.01
C HIS A 159 -18.85 0.33 4.39
N ILE A 160 -19.78 0.00 5.28
CA ILE A 160 -20.11 -1.37 5.71
C ILE A 160 -21.64 -1.50 5.66
N GLY A 161 -22.16 -2.12 4.61
CA GLY A 161 -23.60 -2.06 4.31
C GLY A 161 -24.04 -0.59 4.24
N LEU A 162 -25.15 -0.24 4.88
CA LEU A 162 -25.65 1.14 4.91
C LEU A 162 -24.89 2.07 5.87
N GLN A 163 -24.04 1.51 6.74
CA GLN A 163 -23.25 2.31 7.68
C GLN A 163 -22.02 2.87 6.98
N ASN A 164 -21.70 4.13 7.28
CA ASN A 164 -20.45 4.74 6.84
C ASN A 164 -19.86 5.61 7.95
N HIS A 165 -18.53 5.73 7.94
CA HIS A 165 -17.78 6.59 8.85
C HIS A 165 -16.54 7.13 8.17
N SER A 166 -16.03 8.27 8.65
CA SER A 166 -14.81 8.87 8.09
C SER A 166 -13.58 8.14 8.63
N ALA A 167 -12.73 7.67 7.72
CA ALA A 167 -11.52 6.93 8.03
C ALA A 167 -10.62 6.88 6.79
N GLY A 168 -9.30 6.97 6.99
CA GLY A 168 -8.35 6.69 5.91
C GLY A 168 -8.17 5.18 5.69
N ARG A 169 -8.14 4.43 6.79
CA ARG A 169 -8.17 2.97 6.87
C ARG A 169 -8.95 2.57 8.12
N ALA A 170 -9.30 1.29 8.25
CA ALA A 170 -9.93 0.81 9.48
C ALA A 170 -9.01 1.08 10.69
N GLY A 171 -9.49 1.90 11.64
CA GLY A 171 -8.73 2.31 12.83
C GLY A 171 -7.87 3.56 12.66
N ASP A 172 -7.66 4.06 11.44
CA ASP A 172 -6.85 5.25 11.17
C ASP A 172 -7.71 6.46 10.76
N PRO A 173 -7.48 7.65 11.33
CA PRO A 173 -8.24 8.84 11.01
C PRO A 173 -8.00 9.29 9.55
N PRO A 174 -8.98 9.97 8.93
CA PRO A 174 -8.83 10.58 7.61
C PRO A 174 -7.98 11.87 7.67
N ALA A 175 -7.42 12.28 6.53
CA ALA A 175 -6.81 13.59 6.32
C ALA A 175 -7.83 14.53 5.66
N ILE A 176 -8.58 15.28 6.47
CA ILE A 176 -9.69 16.14 6.02
C ILE A 176 -9.18 17.51 5.57
N THR A 177 -8.50 18.21 6.48
CA THR A 177 -7.88 19.54 6.31
C THR A 177 -7.00 19.61 5.06
N LEU A 178 -6.10 18.64 4.89
CA LEU A 178 -5.25 18.57 3.71
C LEU A 178 -6.05 18.37 2.42
N SER A 179 -7.16 17.62 2.46
CA SER A 179 -8.02 17.46 1.29
C SER A 179 -8.74 18.76 0.93
N GLU A 180 -9.14 19.56 1.91
CA GLU A 180 -9.73 20.88 1.69
C GLU A 180 -8.70 21.83 1.10
N ARG A 181 -7.48 21.82 1.64
CA ARG A 181 -6.38 22.63 1.09
C ARG A 181 -6.11 22.35 -0.39
N LEU A 182 -6.11 21.08 -0.80
CA LEU A 182 -5.94 20.73 -2.22
C LEU A 182 -7.10 21.21 -3.10
N LYS A 183 -8.30 21.41 -2.55
CA LYS A 183 -9.43 22.05 -3.26
C LYS A 183 -9.18 23.54 -3.43
N ASP A 184 -8.63 24.20 -2.42
CA ASP A 184 -8.31 25.63 -2.49
C ASP A 184 -7.24 25.92 -3.55
N LEU A 185 -6.33 24.97 -3.78
CA LEU A 185 -5.35 25.01 -4.89
C LEU A 185 -5.96 24.73 -6.27
N LYS A 186 -7.29 24.53 -6.36
CA LYS A 186 -8.06 24.31 -7.60
C LYS A 186 -7.54 23.15 -8.46
N LEU A 187 -6.96 22.13 -7.83
CA LEU A 187 -6.50 20.92 -8.53
C LEU A 187 -7.70 20.05 -8.93
N PRO A 188 -7.68 19.38 -10.10
CA PRO A 188 -8.72 18.43 -10.47
C PRO A 188 -8.85 17.30 -9.44
N GLN A 189 -10.08 16.99 -9.04
CA GLN A 189 -10.36 15.97 -8.03
C GLN A 189 -11.42 14.99 -8.52
N GLY A 190 -11.27 13.75 -8.07
CA GLY A 190 -12.24 12.68 -8.27
C GLY A 190 -12.30 11.78 -7.04
N ARG A 191 -13.37 10.99 -6.93
CA ARG A 191 -13.49 9.96 -5.91
C ARG A 191 -13.30 8.59 -6.54
N LEU A 192 -12.38 7.82 -5.96
CA LEU A 192 -12.20 6.40 -6.26
C LEU A 192 -12.73 5.57 -5.10
N LYS A 193 -13.15 4.34 -5.40
CA LYS A 193 -13.58 3.37 -4.39
C LYS A 193 -12.82 2.06 -4.56
N THR A 194 -12.64 1.36 -3.45
CA THR A 194 -11.97 0.06 -3.40
C THR A 194 -12.53 -0.75 -2.24
N GLY A 195 -12.66 -2.07 -2.45
CA GLY A 195 -13.13 -3.01 -1.44
C GLY A 195 -11.99 -3.85 -0.89
N THR A 196 -12.13 -4.31 0.35
CA THR A 196 -11.29 -5.36 0.93
C THR A 196 -12.19 -6.51 1.39
N PRO A 197 -11.79 -7.78 1.22
CA PRO A 197 -12.51 -8.89 1.81
C PRO A 197 -12.43 -8.84 3.36
N PRO A 198 -13.39 -9.49 4.06
CA PRO A 198 -13.31 -9.67 5.49
C PRO A 198 -12.08 -10.49 5.88
N ARG A 199 -11.65 -10.35 7.14
CA ARG A 199 -10.63 -11.24 7.74
C ARG A 199 -11.36 -12.32 8.54
N ILE A 200 -10.92 -13.56 8.38
CA ILE A 200 -11.51 -14.73 9.04
C ILE A 200 -10.45 -15.39 9.92
N ASP A 201 -10.89 -15.96 11.05
CA ASP A 201 -10.02 -16.75 11.93
C ASP A 201 -9.68 -18.08 11.26
N GLY A 202 -8.39 -18.38 11.09
CA GLY A 202 -7.95 -19.63 10.48
C GLY A 202 -8.43 -20.87 11.23
N ARG A 203 -8.65 -20.78 12.54
CA ARG A 203 -9.10 -21.92 13.37
C ARG A 203 -10.54 -22.34 13.10
N SER A 204 -11.34 -21.47 12.49
CA SER A 204 -12.73 -21.78 12.12
C SER A 204 -12.87 -22.31 10.69
N ILE A 205 -11.76 -22.56 10.00
CA ILE A 205 -11.74 -23.11 8.64
C ILE A 205 -11.46 -24.61 8.71
N ASP A 206 -12.33 -25.40 8.07
CA ASP A 206 -12.04 -26.81 7.79
C ASP A 206 -11.16 -26.91 6.54
N PHE A 207 -9.84 -26.95 6.75
CA PHE A 207 -8.86 -27.06 5.66
C PHE A 207 -8.87 -28.42 4.94
N SER A 208 -9.47 -29.46 5.54
CA SER A 208 -9.49 -30.81 4.93
C SER A 208 -10.35 -30.88 3.67
N GLN A 209 -11.29 -29.94 3.52
CA GLN A 209 -12.16 -29.82 2.35
C GLN A 209 -11.60 -28.86 1.28
N LEU A 210 -10.44 -28.27 1.49
CA LEU A 210 -9.85 -27.27 0.60
C LEU A 210 -8.72 -27.86 -0.22
N THR A 211 -8.52 -27.32 -1.43
CA THR A 211 -7.36 -27.70 -2.25
C THR A 211 -6.15 -26.86 -1.82
N GLU A 212 -5.12 -27.53 -1.32
CA GLU A 212 -3.85 -26.90 -1.00
C GLU A 212 -3.13 -26.42 -2.27
N GLN A 213 -2.53 -25.22 -2.21
CA GLN A 213 -1.73 -24.62 -3.26
C GLN A 213 -0.38 -24.18 -2.68
N PRO A 214 0.66 -25.02 -2.82
CA PRO A 214 2.01 -24.66 -2.37
C PRO A 214 2.65 -23.59 -3.27
N GLY A 215 3.76 -23.04 -2.79
CA GLY A 215 4.69 -22.25 -3.59
C GLY A 215 5.54 -23.12 -4.52
N ASP A 216 6.32 -22.48 -5.38
CA ASP A 216 7.36 -23.14 -6.18
C ASP A 216 8.59 -23.35 -5.28
N LEU A 217 9.18 -24.55 -5.31
CA LEU A 217 10.26 -24.95 -4.38
C LEU A 217 11.60 -25.27 -5.06
N ASP A 218 11.62 -25.53 -6.36
CA ASP A 218 12.84 -25.92 -7.09
C ASP A 218 12.97 -25.18 -8.44
N PRO A 219 13.67 -24.02 -8.48
CA PRO A 219 14.10 -23.23 -7.33
C PRO A 219 12.96 -22.38 -6.75
N VAL A 220 13.08 -21.97 -5.48
CA VAL A 220 12.20 -20.95 -4.90
C VAL A 220 12.46 -19.61 -5.60
N PRO A 221 11.43 -18.95 -6.18
CA PRO A 221 11.62 -17.68 -6.87
C PRO A 221 12.01 -16.53 -5.92
N VAL A 222 12.86 -15.62 -6.40
CA VAL A 222 13.28 -14.39 -5.70
C VAL A 222 12.79 -13.16 -6.48
N PHE A 223 12.39 -12.11 -5.76
CA PHE A 223 12.01 -10.84 -6.39
C PHE A 223 13.22 -9.99 -6.76
N SER A 224 14.10 -9.70 -5.80
CA SER A 224 15.25 -8.81 -6.01
C SER A 224 16.31 -9.48 -6.87
N PHE A 225 16.95 -8.71 -7.75
CA PHE A 225 18.13 -9.13 -8.50
C PHE A 225 19.35 -9.36 -7.59
N LEU A 226 19.33 -8.83 -6.36
CA LEU A 226 20.38 -8.99 -5.35
C LEU A 226 19.94 -9.91 -4.20
N GLY A 227 18.73 -10.46 -4.26
CA GLY A 227 18.16 -11.31 -3.22
C GLY A 227 18.64 -12.75 -3.30
N ASP A 228 18.38 -13.49 -2.22
CA ASP A 228 18.68 -14.93 -2.12
C ASP A 228 17.53 -15.65 -1.41
N ALA A 229 17.25 -16.89 -1.83
CA ALA A 229 16.16 -17.68 -1.27
C ALA A 229 16.34 -18.00 0.23
N ALA A 230 17.56 -17.98 0.76
CA ALA A 230 17.84 -18.13 2.19
C ALA A 230 17.35 -16.96 3.04
N GLN A 231 17.01 -15.82 2.43
CA GLN A 231 16.38 -14.69 3.12
C GLN A 231 14.91 -14.94 3.43
N HIS A 232 14.27 -15.88 2.70
CA HIS A 232 12.85 -16.11 2.81
C HIS A 232 12.51 -16.80 4.13
N PRO A 233 11.43 -16.37 4.82
CA PRO A 233 10.83 -17.15 5.88
C PRO A 233 10.33 -18.51 5.39
N ARG A 234 9.88 -19.33 6.35
CA ARG A 234 9.27 -20.64 6.06
C ARG A 234 8.13 -20.48 5.05
N GLN A 235 8.24 -21.22 3.94
CA GLN A 235 7.20 -21.26 2.91
C GLN A 235 5.96 -22.00 3.43
N VAL A 236 4.78 -21.43 3.18
CA VAL A 236 3.47 -21.95 3.57
C VAL A 236 2.54 -22.05 2.35
N PRO A 237 1.60 -22.98 2.34
CA PRO A 237 0.62 -23.08 1.28
C PRO A 237 -0.45 -21.98 1.39
N CYS A 238 -1.17 -21.81 0.29
CA CYS A 238 -2.48 -21.17 0.26
C CYS A 238 -3.53 -22.26 0.06
N TRP A 239 -4.80 -21.91 0.23
CA TRP A 239 -5.92 -22.84 0.02
C TRP A 239 -6.90 -22.26 -0.98
N ILE A 240 -7.43 -23.13 -1.83
CA ILE A 240 -8.40 -22.81 -2.88
C ILE A 240 -9.77 -23.34 -2.47
N THR A 241 -10.79 -22.50 -2.68
CA THR A 241 -12.21 -22.86 -2.53
C THR A 241 -13.04 -22.09 -3.55
N HIS A 242 -14.32 -22.41 -3.65
CA HIS A 242 -15.24 -21.83 -4.62
C HIS A 242 -16.55 -21.38 -3.96
N THR A 243 -17.18 -20.37 -4.56
CA THR A 243 -18.54 -19.98 -4.17
C THR A 243 -19.56 -20.95 -4.78
N THR A 244 -20.73 -21.06 -4.16
CA THR A 244 -21.83 -21.90 -4.66
C THR A 244 -23.03 -21.04 -5.07
N ALA A 245 -24.01 -21.65 -5.73
CA ALA A 245 -25.28 -20.97 -6.05
C ALA A 245 -25.98 -20.43 -4.80
N GLN A 246 -25.83 -21.11 -3.64
CA GLN A 246 -26.33 -20.63 -2.36
C GLN A 246 -25.61 -19.36 -1.90
N THR A 247 -24.27 -19.28 -2.04
CA THR A 247 -23.52 -18.05 -1.77
C THR A 247 -24.06 -16.88 -2.60
N HIS A 248 -24.36 -17.13 -3.88
CA HIS A 248 -24.88 -16.08 -4.77
C HIS A 248 -26.28 -15.64 -4.36
N ALA A 249 -27.15 -16.57 -3.93
CA ALA A 249 -28.48 -16.23 -3.42
C ALA A 249 -28.41 -15.35 -2.16
N ILE A 250 -27.49 -15.65 -1.24
CA ILE A 250 -27.23 -14.84 -0.03
C ILE A 250 -26.75 -13.43 -0.40
N ILE A 251 -25.86 -13.31 -1.39
CA ILE A 251 -25.37 -12.01 -1.83
C ILE A 251 -26.50 -11.18 -2.47
N ARG A 252 -27.33 -11.80 -3.32
CA ARG A 252 -28.46 -11.13 -3.99
C ARG A 252 -29.50 -10.60 -3.00
N SER A 253 -29.75 -11.31 -1.90
CA SER A 253 -30.68 -10.85 -0.86
C SER A 253 -30.18 -9.65 -0.05
N GLY A 254 -28.93 -9.21 -0.24
CA GLY A 254 -28.36 -8.01 0.39
C GLY A 254 -28.15 -6.83 -0.55
N PHE A 255 -28.56 -6.91 -1.82
CA PHE A 255 -28.32 -5.85 -2.82
C PHE A 255 -29.01 -4.53 -2.46
N ASP A 256 -30.19 -4.59 -1.86
CA ASP A 256 -30.96 -3.46 -1.32
C ASP A 256 -30.21 -2.67 -0.23
N ARG A 257 -29.20 -3.29 0.42
CA ARG A 257 -28.41 -2.71 1.51
C ARG A 257 -26.95 -2.47 1.13
N SER A 258 -26.58 -2.71 -0.13
CA SER A 258 -25.24 -2.49 -0.62
C SER A 258 -25.13 -1.12 -1.27
N PRO A 259 -24.35 -0.18 -0.70
CA PRO A 259 -24.17 1.16 -1.27
C PRO A 259 -23.66 1.17 -2.71
N MET A 260 -23.04 0.06 -3.13
CA MET A 260 -22.58 -0.17 -4.49
C MET A 260 -23.75 -0.37 -5.47
N PHE A 261 -24.81 -1.05 -5.05
CA PHE A 261 -25.97 -1.37 -5.88
C PHE A 261 -27.08 -0.32 -5.73
N THR A 262 -27.16 0.37 -4.60
CA THR A 262 -28.16 1.42 -4.34
C THR A 262 -27.75 2.82 -4.84
N GLY A 263 -26.56 2.97 -5.42
CA GLY A 263 -26.09 4.24 -5.96
C GLY A 263 -25.68 5.28 -4.92
N VAL A 264 -25.57 4.89 -3.64
CA VAL A 264 -25.20 5.79 -2.53
C VAL A 264 -23.71 6.19 -2.57
N ILE A 265 -22.86 5.42 -3.26
CA ILE A 265 -21.44 5.75 -3.44
C ILE A 265 -21.23 6.47 -4.78
N GLU A 266 -20.92 7.77 -4.69
CA GLU A 266 -20.35 8.54 -5.80
C GLU A 266 -18.84 8.26 -5.92
N GLY A 267 -18.45 7.46 -6.91
CA GLY A 267 -17.04 7.17 -7.22
C GLY A 267 -16.86 6.10 -8.29
N VAL A 268 -15.86 6.29 -9.16
CA VAL A 268 -15.47 5.33 -10.21
C VAL A 268 -14.42 4.39 -9.60
N GLY A 269 -14.57 3.07 -9.76
CA GLY A 269 -13.62 2.08 -9.22
C GLY A 269 -14.24 0.78 -8.76
#